data_AF-A0A6I2ME40-F1
#
_entry.id   AF-A0A6I2ME40-F1
#
_cell.length_a   1.000
_cell.length_b   1.000
_cell.length_c   1.000
_cell.angle_alpha   90.00
_cell.angle_beta   90.00
_cell.angle_gamma   90.00
#
_symmetry.space_group_name_H-M   'P 1'
#
loop_
_entity.id
_entity.type
_entity.pdbx_description
1 polymer ?
#
loop_
_entity_poly.entity_id
_entity_poly.type
_entity_poly.pdbx_seq_one_letter_code
_entity_poly.pdbx_strand_id
1 'polypeptide(L)'
;MRKYELKRRDKATRYTERCLKKISETSKGRVPFSKGLTKYDHPAIMKISESVSGEKAGRWKGGYGVNSTGYRYVRDINHPNRDKDNYVLEHRLVMEKDLNRYLTSEEVVHHRDRNRLNNCLENLYLFPNNRSHTCFHNHQKYYDPMITEEKFMEEIFYGKYGY
;
A
#
# COMPACT_ATOMS: atom_id res chain seq x y z
N MET A 1 5.57 -21.95 -16.41
CA MET A 1 6.57 -22.68 -17.24
C MET A 1 7.54 -21.67 -17.86
N ARG A 2 8.85 -21.95 -17.93
CA ARG A 2 9.74 -21.09 -18.72
C ARG A 2 9.44 -21.33 -20.19
N LYS A 3 9.25 -20.26 -20.97
CA LYS A 3 8.91 -20.31 -22.41
C LYS A 3 9.93 -21.10 -23.26
N TYR A 4 11.13 -21.34 -22.72
CA TYR A 4 12.22 -22.07 -23.37
C TYR A 4 12.97 -22.95 -22.36
N GLU A 5 13.20 -24.23 -22.69
CA GLU A 5 13.96 -25.21 -21.90
C GLU A 5 15.49 -25.01 -22.02
N LEU A 6 15.95 -23.77 -21.86
CA LEU A 6 17.38 -23.47 -21.93
C LEU A 6 18.05 -23.75 -20.58
N LYS A 7 19.14 -24.52 -20.61
CA LYS A 7 20.05 -24.67 -19.46
C LYS A 7 20.60 -23.29 -19.09
N ARG A 8 20.59 -22.94 -17.79
CA ARG A 8 21.17 -21.67 -17.32
C ARG A 8 22.68 -21.69 -17.57
N ARG A 9 23.22 -20.67 -18.25
CA ARG A 9 24.67 -20.47 -18.35
C ARG A 9 25.27 -20.27 -16.96
N ASP A 10 26.47 -20.80 -16.76
CA ASP A 10 27.26 -20.51 -15.57
C ASP A 10 27.66 -19.02 -15.53
N LYS A 11 28.11 -18.55 -14.37
CA LYS A 11 28.48 -17.14 -14.18
C LYS A 11 29.74 -16.75 -14.98
N ALA A 12 30.62 -17.70 -15.27
CA ALA A 12 31.90 -17.50 -15.96
C ALA A 12 31.76 -17.43 -17.50
N THR A 13 30.70 -18.01 -18.08
CA THR A 13 30.44 -18.05 -19.53
C THR A 13 29.39 -17.04 -20.00
N ARG A 14 28.93 -16.17 -19.10
CA ARG A 14 27.91 -15.14 -19.43
C ARG A 14 28.48 -14.02 -20.31
N TYR A 15 29.77 -13.74 -20.20
CA TYR A 15 30.48 -12.70 -20.94
C TYR A 15 31.96 -13.07 -21.03
N THR A 16 32.65 -12.57 -22.06
CA THR A 16 34.12 -12.67 -22.16
C THR A 16 34.77 -11.44 -21.54
N GLU A 17 35.99 -11.60 -21.02
CA GLU A 17 36.78 -10.48 -20.47
C GLU A 17 36.97 -9.35 -21.48
N ARG A 18 37.21 -9.71 -22.75
CA ARG A 18 37.33 -8.77 -23.86
C ARG A 18 36.07 -7.90 -24.03
N CYS A 19 34.89 -8.50 -23.92
CA CYS A 19 33.63 -7.75 -23.99
C CYS A 19 33.49 -6.78 -22.82
N LEU A 20 33.78 -7.20 -21.59
CA LEU A 20 33.72 -6.33 -20.42
C LEU A 20 34.71 -5.16 -20.52
N LYS A 21 35.95 -5.43 -20.96
CA LYS A 21 36.98 -4.41 -21.15
C LYS A 21 36.52 -3.36 -22.15
N LYS A 22 36.00 -3.78 -23.31
CA LYS A 22 35.52 -2.85 -24.34
C LYS A 22 34.32 -2.02 -23.87
N ILE A 23 33.36 -2.62 -23.17
CA ILE A 23 32.20 -1.89 -22.60
C ILE A 23 32.67 -0.84 -21.58
N SER A 24 33.62 -1.20 -20.72
CA SER A 24 34.21 -0.32 -19.71
C SER A 24 34.97 0.85 -20.35
N GLU A 25 35.85 0.58 -21.30
CA GLU A 25 36.61 1.60 -22.06
C GLU A 25 35.69 2.60 -22.75
N THR A 26 34.61 2.13 -23.39
CA THR A 26 33.66 2.99 -24.12
C THR A 26 32.84 3.91 -23.20
N SER A 27 32.68 3.54 -21.93
CA SER A 27 31.89 4.29 -20.95
C SER A 27 32.75 5.21 -20.07
N LYS A 28 34.07 5.03 -20.08
CA LYS A 28 35.00 5.73 -19.19
C LYS A 28 35.03 7.22 -19.50
N GLY A 29 34.74 8.06 -18.49
CA GLY A 29 34.73 9.53 -18.62
C GLY A 29 33.48 10.10 -19.29
N ARG A 30 32.53 9.27 -19.74
CA ARG A 30 31.29 9.76 -20.33
C ARG A 30 30.38 10.37 -19.27
N VAL A 31 30.07 11.64 -19.42
CA VAL A 31 29.02 12.30 -18.62
C VAL A 31 27.67 12.12 -19.31
N PRO A 32 26.65 11.56 -18.65
CA PRO A 32 25.31 11.49 -19.20
C PRO A 32 24.76 12.89 -19.48
N PHE A 33 24.04 13.08 -20.58
CA PHE A 33 23.47 14.38 -20.95
C PHE A 33 22.52 14.93 -19.87
N SER A 34 21.91 14.06 -19.07
CA SER A 34 20.99 14.42 -17.98
C SER A 34 21.70 14.77 -16.66
N LYS A 35 23.03 14.73 -16.59
CA LYS A 35 23.75 14.97 -15.34
C LYS A 35 23.58 16.44 -14.93
N GLY A 36 22.95 16.65 -13.77
CA GLY A 36 22.72 17.99 -13.21
C GLY A 36 21.47 18.70 -13.75
N LEU A 37 20.72 18.10 -14.67
CA LEU A 37 19.45 18.64 -15.17
C LEU A 37 18.28 18.09 -14.36
N THR A 38 17.35 18.96 -13.98
CA THR A 38 16.03 18.60 -13.44
C THR A 38 15.00 18.50 -14.56
N LYS A 39 13.79 18.05 -14.21
CA LYS A 39 12.66 17.99 -15.16
C LYS A 39 12.23 19.36 -15.69
N TYR A 40 12.60 20.46 -15.03
CA TYR A 40 12.27 21.81 -15.47
C TYR A 40 13.33 22.39 -16.41
N ASP A 41 14.53 21.80 -16.45
CA ASP A 41 15.66 22.33 -17.21
C ASP A 41 15.70 21.84 -18.66
N HIS A 42 14.91 20.81 -19.00
CA HIS A 42 14.93 20.25 -20.36
C HIS A 42 13.59 19.59 -20.78
N PRO A 43 13.04 19.93 -21.95
CA PRO A 43 11.72 19.45 -22.40
C PRO A 43 11.65 17.93 -22.57
N ALA A 44 12.75 17.28 -23.02
CA ALA A 44 12.78 15.82 -23.11
C ALA A 44 12.75 15.14 -21.72
N ILE A 45 13.37 15.75 -20.69
CA ILE A 45 13.35 15.22 -19.32
C ILE A 45 11.96 15.43 -18.71
N MET A 46 11.34 16.60 -18.96
CA MET A 46 9.96 16.87 -18.59
C MET A 46 9.01 15.83 -19.18
N LYS A 47 9.11 15.58 -20.50
CA LYS A 47 8.27 14.60 -21.21
C LYS A 47 8.44 13.18 -20.66
N ILE A 48 9.68 12.76 -20.38
CA ILE A 48 9.95 11.48 -19.72
C ILE A 48 9.31 11.46 -18.34
N SER A 49 9.53 12.49 -17.52
CA SER A 49 8.97 12.61 -16.16
C SER A 49 7.44 12.49 -16.18
N GLU A 50 6.76 13.19 -17.10
CA GLU A 50 5.31 13.10 -17.24
C GLU A 50 4.85 11.71 -17.67
N SER A 51 5.56 11.06 -18.58
CA SER A 51 5.17 9.72 -19.07
C SER A 51 5.32 8.62 -18.02
N VAL A 52 6.14 8.84 -16.99
CA VAL A 52 6.40 7.87 -15.92
C VAL A 52 5.70 8.20 -14.60
N SER A 53 4.92 9.29 -14.54
CA SER A 53 4.24 9.73 -13.32
C SER A 53 2.75 10.01 -13.53
N GLY A 54 1.98 9.95 -12.44
CA GLY A 54 0.54 10.19 -12.45
C GLY A 54 -0.24 9.26 -13.38
N GLU A 55 -1.33 9.78 -13.93
CA GLU A 55 -2.27 9.02 -14.78
C GLU A 55 -1.65 8.52 -16.09
N LYS A 56 -0.61 9.20 -16.59
CA LYS A 56 0.08 8.83 -17.83
C LYS A 56 1.03 7.64 -17.66
N ALA A 57 1.40 7.29 -16.42
CA ALA A 57 2.29 6.16 -16.16
C ALA A 57 1.59 4.84 -16.48
N GLY A 58 2.21 3.97 -17.29
CA GLY A 58 1.61 2.66 -17.63
C GLY A 58 1.39 1.70 -16.46
N ARG A 59 1.96 2.01 -15.28
CA ARG A 59 1.71 1.28 -14.02
C ARG A 59 0.61 1.91 -13.16
N TRP A 60 0.08 3.05 -13.56
CA TRP A 60 -1.00 3.73 -12.86
C TRP A 60 -2.27 2.89 -12.91
N LYS A 61 -2.80 2.57 -11.74
CA LYS A 61 -4.03 1.79 -11.59
C LYS A 61 -5.14 2.66 -11.05
N GLY A 62 -5.40 3.81 -11.68
CA GLY A 62 -6.49 4.72 -11.29
C GLY A 62 -6.32 5.39 -9.91
N GLY A 63 -5.10 5.46 -9.37
CA GLY A 63 -4.85 5.97 -8.02
C GLY A 63 -5.10 4.96 -6.90
N TYR A 64 -5.34 3.69 -7.25
CA TYR A 64 -5.46 2.59 -6.30
C TYR A 64 -4.14 1.84 -6.17
N GLY A 65 -3.83 1.41 -4.95
CA GLY A 65 -2.73 0.49 -4.69
C GLY A 65 -2.99 -0.37 -3.47
N VAL A 66 -2.13 -1.37 -3.27
CA VAL A 66 -2.13 -2.22 -2.08
C VAL A 66 -0.81 -1.99 -1.36
N ASN A 67 -0.86 -1.69 -0.06
CA ASN A 67 0.35 -1.44 0.72
C ASN A 67 1.05 -2.77 1.09
N SER A 68 2.23 -2.68 1.68
CA SER A 68 2.98 -3.85 2.15
C SER A 68 2.23 -4.65 3.22
N THR A 69 1.27 -4.02 3.91
CA THR A 69 0.39 -4.66 4.89
C THR A 69 -0.90 -5.20 4.27
N GLY A 70 -1.07 -5.20 2.95
CA GLY A 70 -2.20 -5.85 2.27
C GLY A 70 -3.51 -5.07 2.28
N TYR A 71 -3.53 -3.81 2.73
CA TYR A 71 -4.70 -2.95 2.61
C TYR A 71 -4.70 -2.19 1.28
N ARG A 72 -5.89 -2.03 0.70
CA ARG A 72 -6.09 -1.12 -0.43
C ARG A 72 -6.07 0.33 0.06
N TYR A 73 -5.42 1.19 -0.71
CA TYR A 73 -5.42 2.63 -0.52
C TYR A 73 -5.85 3.35 -1.81
N VAL A 74 -6.42 4.54 -1.64
CA VAL A 74 -6.95 5.38 -2.71
C VAL A 74 -6.28 6.75 -2.60
N ARG A 75 -5.88 7.33 -3.74
CA ARG A 75 -5.28 8.66 -3.75
C ARG A 75 -6.37 9.72 -3.58
N ASP A 76 -6.27 10.53 -2.54
CA ASP A 76 -7.09 11.71 -2.31
C ASP A 76 -6.22 12.84 -1.75
N ILE A 77 -6.03 13.88 -2.56
CA ILE A 77 -5.20 15.04 -2.21
C ILE A 77 -5.89 16.02 -1.26
N ASN A 78 -7.22 15.96 -1.17
CA ASN A 78 -8.00 16.88 -0.36
C ASN A 78 -8.39 16.26 0.99
N HIS A 79 -8.23 14.95 1.15
CA HIS A 79 -8.57 14.27 2.41
C HIS A 79 -7.71 14.78 3.58
N PRO A 80 -8.31 15.14 4.72
CA PRO A 80 -7.56 15.67 5.87
C PRO A 80 -6.62 14.61 6.47
N ASN A 81 -7.05 13.35 6.50
CA ASN A 81 -6.30 12.23 7.07
C ASN A 81 -5.48 11.43 6.03
N ARG A 82 -5.03 12.08 4.95
CA ARG A 82 -4.17 11.44 3.94
C ARG A 82 -2.74 11.27 4.44
N ASP A 83 -2.03 10.27 3.91
CA ASP A 83 -0.60 10.10 4.14
C ASP A 83 0.25 11.13 3.37
N LYS A 84 1.58 11.08 3.57
CA LYS A 84 2.55 11.96 2.90
C LYS A 84 2.52 11.89 1.38
N ASP A 85 2.02 10.79 0.81
CA ASP A 85 1.96 10.53 -0.62
C ASP A 85 0.54 10.82 -1.18
N ASN A 86 -0.35 11.37 -0.34
CA ASN A 86 -1.75 11.70 -0.60
C ASN A 86 -2.68 10.49 -0.76
N TYR A 87 -2.42 9.43 -0.03
CA TYR A 87 -3.26 8.23 -0.01
C TYR A 87 -4.03 8.09 1.30
N VAL A 88 -5.22 7.49 1.21
CA VAL A 88 -6.08 7.13 2.34
C VAL A 88 -6.44 5.65 2.22
N LEU A 89 -6.60 4.96 3.35
CA LEU A 89 -7.01 3.56 3.36
C LEU A 89 -8.46 3.42 2.90
N GLU A 90 -8.74 2.53 1.95
CA GLU A 90 -10.06 2.39 1.34
C GLU A 90 -11.14 2.01 2.36
N HIS A 91 -10.84 1.09 3.28
CA HIS A 91 -11.78 0.70 4.33
C HIS A 91 -12.17 1.86 5.28
N ARG A 92 -11.28 2.85 5.47
CA ARG A 92 -11.63 4.05 6.23
C ARG A 92 -12.58 4.92 5.43
N LEU A 93 -12.28 5.16 4.15
CA LEU A 93 -13.16 5.94 3.27
C LEU A 93 -14.58 5.35 3.18
N VAL A 94 -14.72 4.02 3.10
CA VAL A 94 -16.04 3.36 3.10
C VAL A 94 -16.80 3.67 4.39
N MET A 95 -16.14 3.54 5.54
CA MET A 95 -16.75 3.80 6.84
C MET A 95 -17.04 5.30 7.07
N GLU A 96 -16.15 6.19 6.65
CA GLU A 96 -16.34 7.66 6.72
C GLU A 96 -17.53 8.11 5.89
N LYS A 97 -17.72 7.51 4.71
CA LYS A 97 -18.87 7.77 3.85
C LYS A 97 -20.18 7.33 4.50
N ASP A 98 -20.19 6.17 5.16
CA ASP A 98 -21.37 5.66 5.87
C ASP A 98 -21.74 6.54 7.07
N LEU A 99 -20.75 6.95 7.86
CA LEU A 99 -20.94 7.81 9.03
C LEU A 99 -21.16 9.30 8.69
N ASN A 100 -20.94 9.69 7.43
CA ASN A 100 -20.97 11.08 6.97
C ASN A 100 -20.06 12.03 7.79
N ARG A 101 -18.90 11.52 8.23
CA ARG A 101 -17.85 12.29 8.91
C ARG A 101 -16.48 11.62 8.74
N TYR A 102 -15.40 12.38 8.96
CA TYR A 102 -14.06 11.81 9.02
C TYR A 102 -13.87 10.97 10.30
N LEU A 103 -13.15 9.87 10.18
CA LEU A 103 -12.74 9.05 11.31
C LEU A 103 -11.56 9.71 12.01
N THR A 104 -11.53 9.67 13.33
CA THR A 104 -10.39 10.13 14.13
C THR A 104 -9.23 9.13 14.02
N SER A 105 -8.04 9.56 14.42
CA SER A 105 -6.87 8.68 14.49
C SER A 105 -7.00 7.55 15.51
N GLU A 106 -7.92 7.67 16.47
CA GLU A 106 -8.15 6.66 17.50
C GLU A 106 -9.02 5.52 16.99
N GLU A 107 -9.99 5.84 16.13
CA GLU A 107 -10.95 4.88 15.60
C GLU A 107 -10.29 3.85 14.66
N VAL A 108 -10.60 2.57 14.89
CA VAL A 108 -10.01 1.42 14.20
C VAL A 108 -11.09 0.65 13.43
N VAL A 109 -10.94 0.56 12.11
CA VAL A 109 -11.79 -0.27 11.26
C VAL A 109 -11.26 -1.71 11.26
N HIS A 110 -12.15 -2.66 11.53
CA HIS A 110 -11.88 -4.09 11.59
C HIS A 110 -12.58 -4.83 10.44
N HIS A 111 -11.86 -5.73 9.77
CA HIS A 111 -12.41 -6.67 8.78
C HIS A 111 -12.84 -7.97 9.46
N ARG A 112 -14.15 -8.26 9.45
CA ARG A 112 -14.74 -9.47 10.06
C ARG A 112 -14.22 -10.76 9.43
N ASP A 113 -14.14 -10.80 8.10
CA ASP A 113 -13.64 -11.96 7.33
C ASP A 113 -12.11 -12.11 7.32
N ARG A 114 -11.38 -11.20 7.98
CA ARG A 114 -9.90 -11.11 7.99
C ARG A 114 -9.26 -10.89 6.61
N ASN A 115 -10.05 -10.61 5.57
CA ASN A 115 -9.59 -10.24 4.25
C ASN A 115 -9.53 -8.72 4.11
N ARG A 116 -8.30 -8.18 4.20
CA ARG A 116 -8.01 -6.72 4.12
C ARG A 116 -8.41 -6.06 2.80
N LEU A 117 -8.77 -6.84 1.78
CA LEU A 117 -9.22 -6.36 0.48
C LEU A 117 -10.75 -6.36 0.33
N ASN A 118 -11.48 -7.00 1.25
CA ASN A 118 -12.94 -7.00 1.27
C ASN A 118 -13.46 -5.79 2.06
N ASN A 119 -13.63 -4.66 1.37
CA ASN A 119 -14.04 -3.39 1.97
C ASN A 119 -15.55 -3.13 1.83
N CYS A 120 -16.37 -4.17 1.65
CA CYS A 120 -17.83 -4.03 1.74
C CYS A 120 -18.22 -3.60 3.16
N LEU A 121 -19.17 -2.66 3.29
CA LEU A 121 -19.54 -2.07 4.57
C LEU A 121 -19.99 -3.14 5.58
N GLU A 122 -20.70 -4.18 5.11
CA GLU A 122 -21.18 -5.30 5.92
C GLU A 122 -20.06 -6.16 6.50
N ASN A 123 -18.85 -6.08 5.93
CA ASN A 123 -17.65 -6.78 6.41
C ASN A 123 -16.80 -5.92 7.36
N LEU A 124 -17.14 -4.64 7.52
CA LEU A 124 -16.39 -3.71 8.35
C LEU A 124 -17.08 -3.50 9.69
N TYR A 125 -16.29 -3.40 10.75
CA TYR A 125 -16.74 -3.00 12.08
C TYR A 125 -15.86 -1.89 12.63
N LEU A 126 -16.45 -0.88 13.27
CA LEU A 126 -15.70 0.23 13.83
C LEU A 126 -15.50 0.07 15.34
N PHE A 127 -14.25 0.00 15.76
CA PHE A 127 -13.87 0.08 17.17
C PHE A 127 -13.52 1.53 17.54
N PRO A 128 -13.91 2.00 18.73
CA PRO A 128 -13.62 3.36 19.19
C PRO A 128 -12.12 3.61 19.37
N ASN A 129 -11.35 2.58 19.73
CA ASN A 129 -9.91 2.70 19.92
C ASN A 129 -9.17 1.38 19.71
N ASN A 130 -7.84 1.46 19.62
CA ASN A 130 -6.98 0.29 19.46
C ASN A 130 -7.05 -0.67 20.69
N ARG A 131 -7.41 -0.16 21.87
CA ARG A 131 -7.55 -0.98 23.09
C ARG A 131 -8.73 -1.94 22.95
N SER A 132 -9.92 -1.45 22.57
CA SER A 132 -11.09 -2.31 22.36
C SER A 132 -10.86 -3.35 21.25
N HIS A 133 -10.23 -2.94 20.14
CA HIS A 133 -9.86 -3.84 19.05
C HIS A 133 -8.90 -4.95 19.49
N THR A 134 -7.86 -4.60 20.24
CA THR A 134 -6.88 -5.58 20.76
C THR A 134 -7.53 -6.52 21.78
N CYS A 135 -8.37 -6.00 22.67
CA CYS A 135 -9.11 -6.80 23.63
C CYS A 135 -10.05 -7.79 22.93
N PHE A 136 -10.72 -7.38 21.84
CA PHE A 136 -11.55 -8.26 21.02
C PHE A 136 -10.74 -9.44 20.46
N HIS A 137 -9.60 -9.17 19.81
CA HIS A 137 -8.74 -10.25 19.26
C HIS A 137 -8.28 -11.23 20.34
N ASN A 138 -7.91 -10.72 21.51
CA ASN A 138 -7.53 -11.57 22.64
C ASN A 138 -8.71 -12.39 23.14
N HIS A 139 -9.90 -11.80 23.25
CA HIS A 139 -11.10 -12.51 23.69
C HIS A 139 -11.45 -13.63 22.70
N GLN A 140 -11.49 -13.30 21.41
CA GLN A 140 -11.78 -14.26 20.35
C GLN A 140 -10.77 -15.40 20.29
N LYS A 141 -9.49 -15.13 20.59
CA LYS A 141 -8.45 -16.15 20.53
C LYS A 141 -8.45 -17.10 21.73
N TYR A 142 -8.70 -16.58 22.94
CA TYR A 142 -8.44 -17.33 24.17
C TYR A 142 -9.70 -17.75 24.94
N TYR A 143 -10.84 -17.11 24.70
CA TYR A 143 -12.07 -17.32 25.49
C TYR A 143 -13.24 -17.78 24.63
N ASP A 144 -13.62 -17.01 23.60
CA ASP A 144 -14.77 -17.33 22.75
C ASP A 144 -14.49 -17.01 21.27
N PRO A 145 -14.09 -18.02 20.46
CA PRO A 145 -13.83 -17.85 19.03
C PRO A 145 -15.04 -17.45 18.19
N MET A 146 -16.27 -17.60 18.69
CA MET A 146 -17.51 -17.32 17.97
C MET A 146 -18.15 -15.99 18.38
N ILE A 147 -17.54 -15.26 19.31
CA ILE A 147 -18.06 -13.94 19.70
C ILE A 147 -18.03 -12.97 18.52
N THR A 148 -19.13 -12.24 18.34
CA THR A 148 -19.20 -11.15 17.35
C THR A 148 -18.70 -9.84 17.95
N GLU A 149 -18.35 -8.89 17.10
CA GLU A 149 -17.82 -7.60 17.55
C GLU A 149 -18.84 -6.84 18.41
N GLU A 150 -20.12 -6.87 18.06
CA GLU A 150 -21.21 -6.19 18.80
C GLU A 150 -21.34 -6.78 20.20
N LYS A 151 -21.47 -8.11 20.31
CA LYS A 151 -21.62 -8.80 21.60
C LYS A 151 -20.41 -8.57 22.50
N PHE A 152 -19.21 -8.63 21.93
CA PHE A 152 -18.00 -8.34 22.68
C PHE A 152 -18.00 -6.90 23.23
N MET A 153 -18.38 -5.93 22.39
CA MET A 153 -18.38 -4.53 22.81
C MET A 153 -19.41 -4.27 23.92
N GLU A 154 -20.65 -4.68 23.71
CA GLU A 154 -21.77 -4.44 24.64
C GLU A 154 -21.61 -5.21 25.96
N GLU A 155 -21.39 -6.53 25.89
CA GLU A 155 -21.48 -7.38 27.07
C GLU A 155 -20.15 -7.46 27.84
N ILE A 156 -19.01 -7.36 27.14
CA ILE A 156 -17.70 -7.63 27.72
C ILE A 156 -16.88 -6.36 27.89
N PHE A 157 -16.70 -5.58 26.82
CA PHE A 157 -15.82 -4.42 26.86
C PHE A 157 -16.41 -3.31 27.72
N TYR A 158 -17.64 -2.88 27.44
CA TYR A 158 -18.30 -1.82 28.21
C TYR A 158 -18.68 -2.27 29.62
N GLY A 159 -19.13 -3.52 29.79
CA GLY A 159 -19.38 -4.08 31.12
C GLY A 159 -18.13 -4.09 32.03
N LYS A 160 -16.93 -4.27 31.46
CA LYS A 160 -15.68 -4.29 32.22
C LYS A 160 -15.04 -2.91 32.42
N TYR A 161 -15.09 -2.07 31.38
CA TYR A 161 -14.29 -0.84 31.35
C TYR A 161 -15.10 0.44 31.57
N GLY A 162 -16.44 0.37 31.55
CA GLY A 162 -17.34 1.48 31.88
C GLY A 162 -17.04 2.76 31.10
N TYR A 163 -17.67 2.92 29.93
CA TYR A 163 -17.70 4.19 29.20
C TYR A 163 -19.11 4.76 29.24
#